data_AF-A0A529APC5-F1
#
_entry.id   AF-A0A529APC5-F1
#
_cell.length_a   1.000
_cell.length_b   1.000
_cell.length_c   1.000
_cell.angle_alpha   90.00
_cell.angle_beta   90.00
_cell.angle_gamma   90.00
#
_symmetry.space_group_name_H-M   'P 1'
#
loop_
_entity.id
_entity.type
_entity.pdbx_description
1 polymer ?
#
loop_
_entity_poly.entity_id
_entity_poly.type
_entity_poly.pdbx_seq_one_letter_code
_entity_poly.pdbx_strand_id
1 'polypeptide(L)'
;MCPAAADRGYRPDCDVCCENAPCKKGRPHMNDEINPEILKLSKVLATGKEPPTDLGEWDAGDDDDPIPPRQWLLGNVFCRRFVSSLIADGGTGKTALRVAQALALATGRNLTGEHVFQRCRVLLISLEDDKDELRRRVKAAMFHHDISEADVKGWLFLAAPGGKAGKLMTLDTKGRPTIASLAATLKQTIQRRNIDVVCLDPFVKTHGLSENDNNQMDQVIELLANLAIEMNIAVDVPHHTAKGGATPGNADRGRGASAIKDGGRLVYTLTTMSEDEAERFGVPLADRRLYVRMDSGKVNITPPATAAKWFKLTSVALGNGNDLYPAGDYVQTVEPWAAPGTWEGLTDDLVNRILTDIDAGMPDGERYSDAGAATTRAAWKVVQKHAAKKTEKQCREIVAIWVKEGLLLKETYHSPVARKDREGLHVDDMKRPGKVT
;
A
#
# COMPACT_ATOMS: atom_id res chain seq x y z
N MET A 1 -49.78 62.44 -23.09
CA MET A 1 -50.70 62.42 -21.94
C MET A 1 -49.95 62.99 -20.74
N CYS A 2 -50.26 64.25 -20.39
CA CYS A 2 -49.88 64.92 -19.12
C CYS A 2 -50.64 64.28 -17.93
N PRO A 3 -50.49 64.71 -16.65
CA PRO A 3 -49.66 65.78 -16.05
C PRO A 3 -48.89 65.32 -14.77
N ALA A 4 -47.82 65.97 -14.30
CA ALA A 4 -47.72 67.20 -13.48
C ALA A 4 -48.06 67.08 -11.97
N ALA A 5 -47.11 67.61 -11.18
CA ALA A 5 -47.24 68.35 -9.91
C ALA A 5 -47.69 67.64 -8.62
N ALA A 6 -46.85 67.77 -7.57
CA ALA A 6 -47.31 68.19 -6.25
C ALA A 6 -46.15 68.83 -5.46
N ASP A 7 -46.21 70.16 -5.47
CA ASP A 7 -45.57 71.13 -4.58
C ASP A 7 -46.11 71.01 -3.14
N ARG A 8 -45.30 71.39 -2.14
CA ARG A 8 -45.66 72.10 -0.90
C ARG A 8 -44.60 71.95 0.21
N GLY A 9 -44.16 73.08 0.78
CA GLY A 9 -43.69 73.08 2.18
C GLY A 9 -42.67 74.13 2.66
N TYR A 10 -42.84 75.40 2.33
CA TYR A 10 -42.62 76.60 3.18
C TYR A 10 -41.63 76.59 4.40
N ARG A 11 -40.50 77.32 4.24
CA ARG A 11 -39.83 78.41 5.05
C ARG A 11 -40.14 78.62 6.57
N PRO A 12 -39.39 79.49 7.31
CA PRO A 12 -37.94 79.67 7.53
C PRO A 12 -37.56 79.95 9.03
N ASP A 13 -36.27 80.25 9.27
CA ASP A 13 -35.64 80.96 10.43
C ASP A 13 -35.45 80.25 11.79
N CYS A 14 -34.19 80.00 12.17
CA CYS A 14 -33.49 80.72 13.26
C CYS A 14 -32.08 80.14 13.55
N ASP A 15 -31.07 81.00 13.41
CA ASP A 15 -29.95 81.28 14.31
C ASP A 15 -29.02 80.20 14.92
N VAL A 16 -27.74 80.40 14.57
CA VAL A 16 -26.55 80.47 15.44
C VAL A 16 -26.01 79.19 16.10
N CYS A 17 -24.78 78.88 15.67
CA CYS A 17 -23.64 78.26 16.35
C CYS A 17 -23.85 77.64 17.74
N CYS A 18 -23.55 76.35 17.88
CA CYS A 18 -22.86 75.82 19.06
C CYS A 18 -22.08 74.54 18.75
N GLU A 19 -20.88 74.52 19.30
CA GLU A 19 -19.83 73.51 19.23
C GLU A 19 -20.18 72.24 20.04
N ASN A 20 -19.51 71.13 19.71
CA ASN A 20 -19.27 69.93 20.54
C ASN A 20 -20.38 68.86 20.70
N ALA A 21 -20.49 67.96 19.69
CA ALA A 21 -20.62 66.46 19.70
C ALA A 21 -21.62 65.70 20.63
N PRO A 22 -21.99 64.40 20.43
CA PRO A 22 -21.88 63.48 19.26
C PRO A 22 -23.19 62.69 18.93
N CYS A 23 -23.43 62.29 17.66
CA CYS A 23 -24.20 61.05 17.39
C CYS A 23 -23.99 60.48 15.96
N LYS A 24 -23.29 59.34 15.90
CA LYS A 24 -23.41 58.16 15.02
C LYS A 24 -23.84 58.28 13.53
N LYS A 25 -22.95 57.68 12.71
CA LYS A 25 -23.15 56.85 11.49
C LYS A 25 -23.05 57.54 10.11
N GLY A 26 -21.87 57.38 9.50
CA GLY A 26 -21.66 57.34 8.04
C GLY A 26 -20.54 56.33 7.73
N ARG A 27 -20.73 55.44 6.76
CA ARG A 27 -19.80 54.36 6.38
C ARG A 27 -18.50 54.94 5.80
N PRO A 28 -17.31 54.35 6.02
CA PRO A 28 -16.13 54.72 5.26
C PRO A 28 -16.25 54.16 3.83
N HIS A 29 -16.08 55.03 2.84
CA HIS A 29 -15.81 54.62 1.47
C HIS A 29 -14.43 53.96 1.42
N MET A 30 -14.40 52.73 0.91
CA MET A 30 -13.22 51.90 0.74
C MET A 30 -12.52 52.35 -0.54
N ASN A 31 -11.44 53.12 -0.40
CA ASN A 31 -10.41 53.31 -1.42
C ASN A 31 -9.06 53.39 -0.69
N ASP A 32 -8.67 52.28 -0.09
CA ASP A 32 -7.27 52.05 0.22
C ASP A 32 -6.70 51.27 -0.96
N GLU A 33 -6.01 51.98 -1.86
CA GLU A 33 -5.13 51.36 -2.84
C GLU A 33 -4.17 50.44 -2.07
N ILE A 34 -4.30 49.14 -2.30
CA ILE A 34 -3.44 48.13 -1.69
C ILE A 34 -2.01 48.47 -2.10
N ASN A 35 -1.16 48.71 -1.11
CA ASN A 35 0.25 49.04 -1.32
C ASN A 35 0.86 48.03 -2.32
N PRO A 36 1.38 48.49 -3.47
CA PRO A 36 1.91 47.62 -4.52
C PRO A 36 3.09 46.76 -4.07
N GLU A 37 3.81 47.15 -3.00
CA GLU A 37 4.83 46.32 -2.34
C GLU A 37 4.20 45.12 -1.60
N ILE A 38 3.02 45.27 -1.00
CA ILE A 38 2.26 44.17 -0.36
C ILE A 38 1.65 43.25 -1.42
N LEU A 39 1.26 43.80 -2.58
CA LEU A 39 0.82 43.01 -3.73
C LEU A 39 1.98 42.21 -4.36
N LYS A 40 3.19 42.78 -4.37
CA LYS A 40 4.42 42.08 -4.77
C LYS A 40 4.82 40.99 -3.77
N LEU A 41 4.80 41.27 -2.46
CA LEU A 41 5.10 40.26 -1.43
C LEU A 41 4.09 39.10 -1.44
N SER A 42 2.80 39.38 -1.68
CA SER A 42 1.77 38.32 -1.78
C SER A 42 1.87 37.49 -3.06
N LYS A 43 2.35 38.08 -4.17
CA LYS A 43 2.71 37.33 -5.39
C LYS A 43 3.99 36.50 -5.24
N VAL A 44 4.95 36.95 -4.43
CA VAL A 44 6.19 36.19 -4.14
C VAL A 44 5.92 35.03 -3.16
N LEU A 45 4.92 35.16 -2.29
CA LEU A 45 4.53 34.14 -1.31
C LEU A 45 3.54 33.09 -1.85
N ALA A 46 2.91 33.34 -2.99
CA ALA A 46 2.12 32.37 -3.73
C ALA A 46 2.98 31.76 -4.85
N THR A 47 3.73 30.70 -4.52
CA THR A 47 4.55 29.91 -5.45
C THR A 47 5.54 30.71 -6.29
N GLY A 48 6.80 30.80 -5.86
CA GLY A 48 7.90 31.46 -6.59
C GLY A 48 8.33 30.78 -7.89
N LYS A 49 7.39 30.44 -8.78
CA LYS A 49 7.63 30.17 -10.20
C LYS A 49 6.59 30.96 -10.98
N GLU A 50 7.05 31.85 -11.86
CA GLU A 50 6.18 32.41 -12.89
C GLU A 50 5.48 31.27 -13.64
N PRO A 51 4.21 31.45 -14.05
CA PRO A 51 3.53 30.43 -14.82
C PRO A 51 4.40 30.10 -16.05
N PRO A 52 4.58 28.80 -16.38
CA PRO A 52 5.41 28.43 -17.51
C PRO A 52 4.90 29.16 -18.76
N THR A 53 5.79 29.90 -19.42
CA THR A 53 5.49 30.67 -20.63
C THR A 53 5.40 29.79 -21.88
N ASP A 54 5.78 28.53 -21.74
CA ASP A 54 5.86 27.49 -22.75
C ASP A 54 5.60 26.13 -22.07
N LEU A 55 4.98 25.17 -22.77
CA LEU A 55 4.72 23.84 -22.21
C LEU A 55 5.97 22.96 -22.19
N GLY A 56 7.02 23.37 -22.91
CA GLY A 56 8.26 22.61 -23.03
C GLY A 56 8.07 21.37 -23.89
N GLU A 57 7.30 21.50 -24.98
CA GLU A 57 7.11 20.42 -25.95
C GLU A 57 8.45 20.06 -26.61
N TRP A 58 8.62 18.78 -26.93
CA TRP A 58 9.70 18.29 -27.77
C TRP A 58 9.12 17.41 -28.88
N ASP A 59 9.80 17.39 -30.03
CA ASP A 59 9.43 16.50 -31.14
C ASP A 59 9.97 15.10 -30.85
N ALA A 60 9.08 14.11 -30.80
CA ALA A 60 9.45 12.71 -30.56
C ALA A 60 10.31 12.11 -31.69
N GLY A 61 10.30 12.71 -32.90
CA GLY A 61 11.16 12.31 -34.00
C GLY A 61 12.61 12.80 -33.88
N ASP A 62 12.83 13.85 -33.09
CA ASP A 62 14.15 14.44 -32.84
C ASP A 62 14.78 13.95 -31.51
N ASP A 63 14.07 13.11 -30.75
CA ASP A 63 14.53 12.52 -29.48
C ASP A 63 15.47 11.32 -29.75
N ASP A 64 16.73 11.64 -30.07
CA ASP A 64 17.81 10.68 -30.32
C ASP A 64 18.65 10.36 -29.06
N ASP A 65 18.33 11.02 -27.94
CA ASP A 65 19.02 10.85 -26.67
C ASP A 65 18.73 9.47 -26.03
N PRO A 66 19.73 8.83 -25.41
CA PRO A 66 19.51 7.59 -24.67
C PRO A 66 18.51 7.78 -23.51
N ILE A 67 17.40 7.06 -23.56
CA ILE A 67 16.37 7.09 -22.51
C ILE A 67 16.95 6.58 -21.19
N PRO A 68 17.00 7.39 -20.11
CA PRO A 68 17.55 6.96 -18.84
C PRO A 68 16.64 5.92 -18.16
N PRO A 69 17.20 4.92 -17.46
CA PRO A 69 16.39 3.95 -16.73
C PRO A 69 15.64 4.60 -15.57
N ARG A 70 14.48 4.04 -15.23
CA ARG A 70 13.77 4.41 -13.99
C ARG A 70 14.67 4.14 -12.79
N GLN A 71 14.72 5.09 -11.87
CA GLN A 71 15.60 5.05 -10.71
C GLN A 71 14.94 4.28 -9.54
N TRP A 72 14.71 2.99 -9.74
CA TRP A 72 14.21 2.07 -8.72
C TRP A 72 15.20 1.94 -7.56
N LEU A 73 14.68 1.79 -6.35
CA LEU A 73 15.45 1.64 -5.11
C LEU A 73 15.21 0.28 -4.46
N LEU A 74 13.95 -0.15 -4.39
CA LEU A 74 13.55 -1.45 -3.83
C LEU A 74 12.45 -2.09 -4.69
N GLY A 75 12.80 -3.15 -5.43
CA GLY A 75 11.91 -3.83 -6.36
C GLY A 75 11.13 -2.84 -7.21
N ASN A 76 9.81 -3.02 -7.24
CA ASN A 76 8.85 -2.08 -7.82
C ASN A 76 8.12 -1.25 -6.75
N VAL A 77 8.61 -1.23 -5.50
CA VAL A 77 7.94 -0.60 -4.35
C VAL A 77 8.34 0.86 -4.19
N PHE A 78 9.64 1.17 -4.37
CA PHE A 78 10.18 2.53 -4.23
C PHE A 78 10.99 2.93 -5.46
N CYS A 79 10.65 4.08 -6.04
CA CYS A 79 11.33 4.68 -7.18
C CYS A 79 11.54 6.18 -6.90
N ARG A 80 12.67 6.76 -7.31
CA ARG A 80 12.85 8.21 -7.22
C ARG A 80 11.77 8.94 -8.03
N ARG A 81 11.44 10.15 -7.60
CA ARG A 81 10.44 11.05 -8.19
C ARG A 81 8.99 10.55 -8.10
N PHE A 82 8.77 9.49 -7.32
CA PHE A 82 7.47 8.82 -7.23
C PHE A 82 6.99 8.81 -5.79
N VAL A 83 5.66 8.89 -5.63
CA VAL A 83 4.97 8.67 -4.36
C VAL A 83 4.44 7.24 -4.34
N SER A 84 4.76 6.50 -3.28
CA SER A 84 4.24 5.17 -2.99
C SER A 84 3.32 5.19 -1.77
N SER A 85 2.45 4.19 -1.68
CA SER A 85 1.62 3.99 -0.50
C SER A 85 1.40 2.49 -0.25
N LEU A 86 1.32 2.13 1.03
CA LEU A 86 0.89 0.82 1.50
C LEU A 86 -0.44 0.96 2.23
N ILE A 87 -1.50 0.46 1.61
CA ILE A 87 -2.87 0.53 2.13
C ILE A 87 -3.16 -0.73 2.94
N ALA A 88 -3.54 -0.57 4.21
CA ALA A 88 -3.96 -1.70 5.03
C ALA A 88 -4.84 -1.27 6.20
N ASP A 89 -5.63 -2.22 6.71
CA ASP A 89 -6.32 -2.07 7.98
C ASP A 89 -5.32 -1.81 9.14
N GLY A 90 -5.83 -1.27 10.25
CA GLY A 90 -5.02 -1.10 11.47
C GLY A 90 -4.58 -2.46 12.01
N GLY A 91 -3.33 -2.58 12.48
CA GLY A 91 -2.81 -3.82 13.05
C GLY A 91 -2.36 -4.90 12.05
N THR A 92 -2.48 -4.67 10.74
CA THR A 92 -2.06 -5.64 9.70
C THR A 92 -0.54 -5.76 9.54
N GLY A 93 0.27 -4.95 10.22
CA GLY A 93 1.74 -5.02 10.12
C GLY A 93 2.38 -4.09 9.07
N LYS A 94 1.70 -3.01 8.65
CA LYS A 94 2.27 -2.00 7.72
C LYS A 94 3.61 -1.46 8.19
N THR A 95 3.65 -0.97 9.43
CA THR A 95 4.85 -0.37 10.03
C THR A 95 5.96 -1.41 10.17
N ALA A 96 5.64 -2.65 10.54
CA ALA A 96 6.62 -3.74 10.59
C ALA A 96 7.25 -4.00 9.22
N LEU A 97 6.44 -4.08 8.15
CA LEU A 97 6.94 -4.25 6.79
C LEU A 97 7.77 -3.05 6.32
N ARG A 98 7.31 -1.82 6.57
CA ARG A 98 8.05 -0.60 6.19
C ARG A 98 9.36 -0.46 6.94
N VAL A 99 9.43 -0.83 8.21
CA VAL A 99 10.68 -0.86 8.98
C VAL A 99 11.65 -1.88 8.38
N ALA A 100 11.20 -3.10 8.04
CA ALA A 100 12.05 -4.11 7.43
C ALA A 100 12.56 -3.67 6.03
N GLN A 101 11.71 -3.08 5.20
CA GLN A 101 12.11 -2.53 3.89
C GLN A 101 13.06 -1.35 4.01
N ALA A 102 12.87 -0.49 5.03
CA ALA A 102 13.80 0.61 5.32
C ALA A 102 15.17 0.10 5.76
N LEU A 103 15.21 -0.97 6.55
CA LEU A 103 16.46 -1.65 6.91
C LEU A 103 17.11 -2.33 5.70
N ALA A 104 16.33 -2.94 4.80
CA ALA A 104 16.84 -3.52 3.56
C ALA A 104 17.58 -2.46 2.71
N LEU A 105 16.95 -1.30 2.53
CA LEU A 105 17.54 -0.15 1.85
C LEU A 105 18.75 0.43 2.58
N ALA A 106 18.65 0.64 3.90
CA ALA A 106 19.73 1.25 4.69
C ALA A 106 20.97 0.35 4.80
N THR A 107 20.80 -0.97 4.72
CA THR A 107 21.91 -1.94 4.78
C THR A 107 22.37 -2.42 3.41
N GLY A 108 21.54 -2.29 2.37
CA GLY A 108 21.79 -2.89 1.05
C GLY A 108 21.51 -4.40 1.01
N ARG A 109 20.84 -4.96 2.03
CA ARG A 109 20.58 -6.41 2.16
C ARG A 109 19.15 -6.74 1.72
N ASN A 110 18.96 -7.89 1.08
CA ASN A 110 17.64 -8.38 0.72
C ASN A 110 16.94 -9.02 1.94
N LEU A 111 16.19 -8.21 2.72
CA LEU A 111 15.50 -8.67 3.94
C LEU A 111 14.04 -9.08 3.69
N THR A 112 13.43 -8.54 2.64
CA THR A 112 11.98 -8.63 2.39
C THR A 112 11.66 -9.32 1.06
N GLY A 113 12.66 -9.88 0.39
CA GLY A 113 12.51 -10.61 -0.87
C GLY A 113 12.50 -9.72 -2.12
N GLU A 114 12.47 -8.40 -1.96
CA GLU A 114 12.64 -7.46 -3.07
C GLU A 114 14.11 -7.20 -3.41
N HIS A 115 14.37 -7.01 -4.71
CA HIS A 115 15.68 -6.61 -5.18
C HIS A 115 16.06 -5.21 -4.68
N VAL A 116 17.20 -5.08 -4.02
CA VAL A 116 17.77 -3.80 -3.60
C VAL A 116 18.71 -3.29 -4.69
N PHE A 117 18.32 -2.21 -5.38
CA PHE A 117 19.09 -1.67 -6.51
C PHE A 117 20.34 -0.91 -6.03
N GLN A 118 20.23 -0.25 -4.88
CA GLN A 118 21.34 0.44 -4.23
C GLN A 118 21.05 0.62 -2.73
N ARG A 119 22.11 0.78 -1.95
CA ARG A 119 22.00 1.20 -0.54
C ARG A 119 21.55 2.66 -0.49
N CYS A 120 20.58 2.97 0.37
CA CYS A 120 19.93 4.28 0.43
C CYS A 120 20.00 4.89 1.82
N ARG A 121 20.04 6.22 1.88
CA ARG A 121 19.76 6.97 3.11
C ARG A 121 18.26 7.10 3.30
N VAL A 122 17.74 6.45 4.33
CA VAL A 122 16.30 6.35 4.60
C VAL A 122 15.94 7.22 5.80
N LEU A 123 14.85 7.98 5.68
CA LEU A 123 14.25 8.72 6.77
C LEU A 123 12.87 8.12 7.09
N LEU A 124 12.72 7.55 8.29
CA LEU A 124 11.43 7.13 8.83
C LEU A 124 10.90 8.21 9.77
N ILE A 125 9.73 8.76 9.46
CA ILE A 125 9.03 9.72 10.31
C ILE A 125 7.75 9.06 10.80
N SER A 126 7.70 8.74 12.10
CA SER A 126 6.45 8.34 12.76
C SER A 126 5.74 9.57 13.31
N LEU A 127 4.47 9.71 12.95
CA LEU A 127 3.58 10.77 13.40
C LEU A 127 2.53 10.25 14.41
N GLU A 128 2.56 8.95 14.71
CA GLU A 128 1.68 8.29 15.68
C GLU A 128 2.42 7.72 16.88
N ASP A 129 3.59 7.12 16.67
CA ASP A 129 4.42 6.58 17.75
C ASP A 129 5.34 7.65 18.33
N ASP A 130 5.70 7.48 19.61
CA ASP A 130 6.76 8.26 20.22
C ASP A 130 8.15 7.72 19.87
N LYS A 131 9.19 8.40 20.38
CA LYS A 131 10.59 8.04 20.12
C LYS A 131 10.92 6.63 20.62
N ASP A 132 10.39 6.22 21.76
CA ASP A 132 10.76 4.94 22.36
C ASP A 132 10.07 3.79 21.65
N GLU A 133 8.81 3.94 21.26
CA GLU A 133 8.11 2.93 20.47
C GLU A 133 8.72 2.77 19.08
N LEU A 134 9.05 3.88 18.39
CA LEU A 134 9.76 3.79 17.10
C LEU A 134 11.12 3.10 17.26
N ARG A 135 11.86 3.35 18.36
CA ARG A 135 13.11 2.67 18.66
C ARG A 135 12.90 1.17 18.89
N ARG A 136 11.87 0.78 19.64
CA ARG A 136 11.52 -0.62 19.89
C ARG A 136 11.26 -1.37 18.58
N ARG A 137 10.42 -0.81 17.70
CA ARG A 137 10.11 -1.40 16.38
C ARG A 137 11.36 -1.61 15.52
N VAL A 138 12.20 -0.58 15.41
CA VAL A 138 13.43 -0.66 14.61
C VAL A 138 14.41 -1.65 15.23
N LYS A 139 14.57 -1.67 16.56
CA LYS A 139 15.46 -2.62 17.24
C LYS A 139 15.01 -4.06 17.11
N ALA A 140 13.71 -4.35 17.20
CA ALA A 140 13.18 -5.69 16.98
C ALA A 140 13.50 -6.20 15.58
N ALA A 141 13.28 -5.37 14.55
CA ALA A 141 13.65 -5.74 13.18
C ALA A 141 15.17 -5.90 13.01
N MET A 142 15.98 -5.03 13.63
CA MET A 142 17.44 -5.18 13.63
C MET A 142 17.90 -6.50 14.27
N PHE A 143 17.34 -6.89 15.42
CA PHE A 143 17.68 -8.14 16.10
C PHE A 143 17.28 -9.37 15.27
N HIS A 144 16.07 -9.37 14.69
CA HIS A 144 15.61 -10.47 13.86
C HIS A 144 16.44 -10.68 12.59
N HIS A 145 16.89 -9.59 11.97
CA HIS A 145 17.65 -9.63 10.73
C HIS A 145 19.17 -9.60 10.93
N ASP A 146 19.65 -9.72 12.17
CA ASP A 146 21.08 -9.65 12.52
C ASP A 146 21.75 -8.39 11.93
N ILE A 147 21.25 -7.22 12.35
CA ILE A 147 21.72 -5.91 11.90
C ILE A 147 22.27 -5.14 13.10
N SER A 148 23.52 -4.72 13.00
CA SER A 148 24.20 -3.93 14.03
C SER A 148 23.90 -2.43 13.89
N GLU A 149 24.20 -1.65 14.93
CA GLU A 149 24.15 -0.18 14.87
C GLU A 149 25.09 0.38 13.80
N ALA A 150 26.23 -0.27 13.55
CA ALA A 150 27.19 0.16 12.55
C ALA A 150 26.61 0.05 11.13
N ASP A 151 25.79 -0.96 10.85
CA ASP A 151 25.14 -1.17 9.55
C ASP A 151 24.14 -0.07 9.20
N VAL A 152 23.56 0.60 10.20
CA VAL A 152 22.53 1.63 9.98
C VAL A 152 23.04 3.06 10.24
N LYS A 153 24.22 3.22 10.84
CA LYS A 153 24.80 4.52 11.18
C LYS A 153 25.05 5.35 9.91
N GLY A 154 24.38 6.51 9.82
CA GLY A 154 24.47 7.39 8.65
C GLY A 154 23.61 6.98 7.46
N TRP A 155 22.86 5.87 7.58
CA TRP A 155 21.99 5.31 6.53
C TRP A 155 20.53 5.27 6.93
N LEU A 156 20.19 5.02 8.19
CA LEU A 156 18.82 5.08 8.70
C LEU A 156 18.67 6.24 9.69
N PHE A 157 17.73 7.14 9.41
CA PHE A 157 17.37 8.26 10.27
C PHE A 157 15.93 8.09 10.75
N LEU A 158 15.70 8.34 12.04
CA LEU A 158 14.38 8.19 12.67
C LEU A 158 13.93 9.55 13.23
N ALA A 159 12.66 9.88 13.04
CA ALA A 159 12.02 11.02 13.67
C ALA A 159 10.65 10.59 14.20
N ALA A 160 10.36 10.91 15.47
CA ALA A 160 9.06 10.70 16.08
C ALA A 160 8.53 12.01 16.67
N PRO A 161 8.32 13.06 15.85
CA PRO A 161 7.85 14.36 16.34
C PRO A 161 6.40 14.34 16.85
N GLY A 162 5.63 13.28 16.55
CA GLY A 162 4.22 13.17 16.91
C GLY A 162 3.43 14.40 16.44
N GLY A 163 2.50 14.88 17.27
CA GLY A 163 1.70 16.08 16.97
C GLY A 163 2.51 17.39 16.81
N LYS A 164 3.78 17.44 17.26
CA LYS A 164 4.63 18.63 17.16
C LYS A 164 5.24 18.81 15.77
N ALA A 165 5.12 17.83 14.88
CA ALA A 165 5.67 17.87 13.53
C ALA A 165 5.11 19.01 12.67
N GLY A 166 3.93 19.52 13.03
CA GLY A 166 3.12 20.32 12.13
C GLY A 166 2.47 19.45 11.04
N LYS A 167 2.05 20.10 9.95
CA LYS A 167 1.38 19.48 8.81
C LYS A 167 2.03 19.93 7.51
N LEU A 168 1.89 19.13 6.46
CA LEU A 168 2.24 19.47 5.08
C LEU A 168 1.30 20.53 4.52
N MET A 169 0.00 20.39 4.85
CA MET A 169 -1.05 21.29 4.39
C MET A 169 -2.15 21.41 5.44
N THR A 170 -2.70 22.61 5.61
CA THR A 170 -3.82 22.94 6.50
C THR A 170 -4.82 23.84 5.79
N LEU A 171 -5.96 24.12 6.41
CA LEU A 171 -6.88 25.16 5.93
C LEU A 171 -6.44 26.53 6.47
N ASP A 172 -6.45 27.56 5.62
CA ASP A 172 -6.29 28.96 6.03
C ASP A 172 -7.55 29.47 6.75
N THR A 173 -7.54 30.73 7.21
CA THR A 173 -8.68 31.35 7.90
C THR A 173 -9.94 31.47 7.04
N LYS A 174 -9.83 31.26 5.73
CA LYS A 174 -10.93 31.28 4.76
C LYS A 174 -11.32 29.85 4.31
N GLY A 175 -10.78 28.81 4.93
CA GLY A 175 -11.09 27.43 4.60
C GLY A 175 -10.43 26.93 3.30
N ARG A 176 -9.36 27.58 2.83
CA ARG A 176 -8.63 27.15 1.62
C ARG A 176 -7.38 26.36 2.01
N PRO A 177 -7.04 25.26 1.32
CA PRO A 177 -5.79 24.56 1.55
C PRO A 177 -4.57 25.47 1.37
N THR A 178 -3.62 25.39 2.29
CA THR A 178 -2.35 26.13 2.25
C THR A 178 -1.22 25.27 2.80
N ILE A 179 -0.03 25.41 2.21
CA ILE A 179 1.17 24.67 2.62
C ILE A 179 1.55 25.09 4.04
N ALA A 180 1.88 24.11 4.87
CA ALA A 180 2.24 24.30 6.27
C ALA A 180 3.71 23.91 6.56
N SER A 181 4.15 24.11 7.80
CA SER A 181 5.56 24.11 8.20
C SER A 181 6.32 22.78 8.01
N LEU A 182 5.61 21.65 7.97
CA LEU A 182 6.26 20.34 7.80
C LEU A 182 6.91 20.24 6.41
N ALA A 183 6.35 20.84 5.37
CA ALA A 183 6.90 20.78 4.02
C ALA A 183 8.32 21.39 3.96
N ALA A 184 8.51 22.57 4.56
CA ALA A 184 9.82 23.23 4.63
C ALA A 184 10.81 22.43 5.49
N THR A 185 10.36 21.96 6.65
CA THR A 185 11.19 21.16 7.59
C THR A 185 11.65 19.85 6.94
N LEU A 186 10.77 19.23 6.16
CA LEU A 186 11.04 18.00 5.43
C LEU A 186 12.09 18.25 4.34
N LYS A 187 11.93 19.28 3.51
CA LYS A 187 12.91 19.69 2.49
C LYS A 187 14.30 19.91 3.10
N GLN A 188 14.38 20.71 4.17
CA GLN A 188 15.64 20.99 4.86
C GLN A 188 16.30 19.72 5.41
N THR A 189 15.50 18.80 5.96
CA THR A 189 16.01 17.54 6.50
C THR A 189 16.52 16.61 5.40
N ILE A 190 15.78 16.49 4.29
CA ILE A 190 16.16 15.71 3.11
C ILE A 190 17.51 16.21 2.57
N GLN A 191 17.65 17.53 2.38
CA GLN A 191 18.90 18.15 1.91
C GLN A 191 20.06 17.91 2.88
N ARG A 192 19.88 18.25 4.16
CA ARG A 192 20.93 18.13 5.18
C ARG A 192 21.44 16.70 5.34
N ARG A 193 20.59 15.70 5.16
CA ARG A 193 20.92 14.28 5.36
C ARG A 193 21.17 13.51 4.06
N ASN A 194 21.00 14.15 2.90
CA ASN A 194 21.06 13.52 1.57
C ASN A 194 20.15 12.28 1.49
N ILE A 195 18.89 12.43 1.93
CA ILE A 195 17.91 11.33 1.98
C ILE A 195 17.55 10.88 0.56
N ASP A 196 17.45 9.58 0.35
CA ASP A 196 17.01 8.95 -0.90
C ASP A 196 15.55 8.48 -0.83
N VAL A 197 15.09 8.11 0.37
CA VAL A 197 13.72 7.65 0.64
C VAL A 197 13.21 8.24 1.94
N VAL A 198 12.03 8.84 1.92
CA VAL A 198 11.32 9.24 3.14
C VAL A 198 9.99 8.49 3.28
N CYS A 199 9.72 7.97 4.47
CA CYS A 199 8.45 7.36 4.84
C CYS A 199 7.76 8.23 5.90
N LEU A 200 6.51 8.62 5.63
CA LEU A 200 5.66 9.43 6.49
C LEU A 200 4.50 8.57 7.03
N ASP A 201 4.67 7.96 8.20
CA ASP A 201 3.72 7.00 8.76
C ASP A 201 2.91 7.61 9.92
N PRO A 202 1.57 7.69 9.85
CA PRO A 202 0.69 7.42 8.69
C PRO A 202 0.33 8.70 7.91
N PHE A 203 -0.15 8.53 6.68
CA PHE A 203 -0.57 9.61 5.76
C PHE A 203 -1.55 10.60 6.41
N VAL A 204 -2.59 10.12 7.09
CA VAL A 204 -3.64 10.94 7.72
C VAL A 204 -3.08 11.94 8.74
N LYS A 205 -1.90 11.67 9.32
CA LYS A 205 -1.26 12.58 10.27
C LYS A 205 -0.44 13.66 9.58
N THR A 206 -0.20 13.57 8.28
CA THR A 206 0.63 14.52 7.52
C THR A 206 -0.11 15.80 7.14
N HIS A 207 -1.44 15.81 7.05
CA HIS A 207 -2.24 17.01 6.68
C HIS A 207 -3.35 17.31 7.70
N GLY A 208 -3.95 18.50 7.59
CA GLY A 208 -5.13 18.95 8.33
C GLY A 208 -6.40 19.04 7.47
N LEU A 209 -6.34 18.51 6.25
CA LEU A 209 -7.42 18.55 5.26
C LEU A 209 -8.38 17.35 5.38
N SER A 210 -9.56 17.45 4.76
CA SER A 210 -10.57 16.38 4.74
C SER A 210 -10.19 15.26 3.77
N GLU A 211 -10.01 14.03 4.26
CA GLU A 211 -9.73 12.86 3.42
C GLU A 211 -10.88 12.53 2.45
N ASN A 212 -12.11 12.99 2.71
CA ASN A 212 -13.25 12.73 1.82
C ASN A 212 -13.38 13.74 0.67
N ASP A 213 -12.52 14.76 0.61
CA ASP A 213 -12.52 15.77 -0.44
C ASP A 213 -11.38 15.48 -1.43
N ASN A 214 -11.73 15.02 -2.63
CA ASN A 214 -10.77 14.69 -3.69
C ASN A 214 -9.86 15.87 -4.03
N ASN A 215 -10.41 17.08 -4.17
CA ASN A 215 -9.62 18.26 -4.54
C ASN A 215 -8.60 18.63 -3.45
N GLN A 216 -8.95 18.44 -2.18
CA GLN A 216 -8.02 18.66 -1.07
C GLN A 216 -6.93 17.59 -1.02
N MET A 217 -7.29 16.33 -1.22
CA MET A 217 -6.30 15.24 -1.23
C MET A 217 -5.38 15.29 -2.43
N ASP A 218 -5.88 15.67 -3.61
CA ASP A 218 -5.08 15.88 -4.82
C ASP A 218 -3.98 16.90 -4.56
N GLN A 219 -4.28 18.03 -3.91
CA GLN A 219 -3.28 19.04 -3.55
C GLN A 219 -2.19 18.52 -2.60
N VAL A 220 -2.54 17.66 -1.65
CA VAL A 220 -1.54 17.05 -0.73
C VAL A 220 -0.64 16.07 -1.48
N ILE A 221 -1.22 15.24 -2.35
CA ILE A 221 -0.46 14.27 -3.14
C ILE A 221 0.41 14.98 -4.18
N GLU A 222 -0.08 16.04 -4.81
CA GLU A 222 0.68 16.88 -5.73
C GLU A 222 1.86 17.55 -5.02
N LEU A 223 1.67 18.08 -3.81
CA LEU A 223 2.76 18.60 -2.99
C LEU A 223 3.86 17.55 -2.74
N LEU A 224 3.46 16.31 -2.43
CA LEU A 224 4.39 15.20 -2.21
C LEU A 224 5.08 14.74 -3.50
N ALA A 225 4.36 14.70 -4.62
CA ALA A 225 4.92 14.35 -5.93
C ALA A 225 5.94 15.38 -6.40
N ASN A 226 5.61 16.67 -6.26
CA ASN A 226 6.52 17.77 -6.55
C ASN A 226 7.78 17.71 -5.66
N LEU A 227 7.61 17.43 -4.37
CA LEU A 227 8.74 17.20 -3.46
C LEU A 227 9.62 16.02 -3.93
N ALA A 228 9.01 14.89 -4.31
CA ALA A 228 9.75 13.73 -4.80
C ALA A 228 10.55 14.04 -6.07
N ILE A 229 9.96 14.78 -7.01
CA ILE A 229 10.58 15.20 -8.28
C ILE A 229 11.73 16.19 -8.01
N GLU A 230 11.45 17.28 -7.29
CA GLU A 230 12.39 18.35 -6.99
C GLU A 230 13.62 17.83 -6.24
N MET A 231 13.41 16.93 -5.27
CA MET A 231 14.48 16.38 -4.45
C MET A 231 15.11 15.12 -5.04
N ASN A 232 14.56 14.59 -6.14
CA ASN A 232 14.96 13.31 -6.74
C ASN A 232 14.98 12.14 -5.75
N ILE A 233 13.92 11.98 -4.94
CA ILE A 233 13.80 10.94 -3.90
C ILE A 233 12.55 10.09 -4.11
N ALA A 234 12.47 8.95 -3.42
CA ALA A 234 11.19 8.25 -3.23
C ALA A 234 10.47 8.77 -1.98
N VAL A 235 9.15 8.91 -2.06
CA VAL A 235 8.30 9.33 -0.94
C VAL A 235 7.28 8.24 -0.68
N ASP A 236 7.19 7.75 0.56
CA ASP A 236 6.19 6.77 0.98
C ASP A 236 5.24 7.34 2.02
N VAL A 237 3.96 7.07 1.83
CA VAL A 237 2.87 7.50 2.73
C VAL A 237 1.95 6.31 3.04
N PRO A 238 2.31 5.46 4.02
CA PRO A 238 1.45 4.37 4.46
C PRO A 238 0.06 4.89 4.87
N HIS A 239 -0.97 4.18 4.44
CA HIS A 239 -2.34 4.67 4.53
C HIS A 239 -3.27 3.61 5.12
N HIS A 240 -4.20 4.05 5.97
CA HIS A 240 -5.25 3.17 6.46
C HIS A 240 -6.31 2.95 5.38
N THR A 241 -7.01 1.84 5.51
CA THR A 241 -8.17 1.53 4.69
C THR A 241 -9.42 2.31 5.14
N ALA A 242 -10.38 2.49 4.23
CA ALA A 242 -11.76 2.81 4.55
C ALA A 242 -12.44 1.61 5.26
N LYS A 243 -13.49 1.88 6.05
CA LYS A 243 -14.27 0.83 6.74
C LYS A 243 -14.91 -0.12 5.69
N GLY A 244 -14.59 -1.41 5.74
CA GLY A 244 -15.14 -2.45 4.85
C GLY A 244 -14.28 -3.71 4.81
N GLY A 245 -14.81 -4.81 4.26
CA GLY A 245 -14.10 -6.10 4.16
C GLY A 245 -12.79 -6.02 3.38
N ALA A 246 -11.83 -6.91 3.69
CA ALA A 246 -10.51 -6.91 3.08
C ALA A 246 -10.48 -7.66 1.74
N THR A 247 -10.26 -6.92 0.64
CA THR A 247 -10.02 -7.47 -0.69
C THR A 247 -8.56 -7.20 -1.10
N PRO A 248 -7.72 -8.23 -1.25
CA PRO A 248 -6.34 -8.08 -1.72
C PRO A 248 -6.25 -7.43 -3.10
N GLY A 249 -5.25 -6.58 -3.33
CA GLY A 249 -5.02 -5.93 -4.63
C GLY A 249 -6.01 -4.80 -4.96
N ASN A 250 -6.97 -4.49 -4.09
CA ASN A 250 -7.91 -3.40 -4.33
C ASN A 250 -7.40 -2.08 -3.72
N ALA A 251 -6.81 -1.22 -4.55
CA ALA A 251 -6.34 0.11 -4.17
C ALA A 251 -7.48 1.08 -3.75
N ASP A 252 -8.73 0.82 -4.14
CA ASP A 252 -9.90 1.63 -3.77
C ASP A 252 -10.24 1.52 -2.27
N ARG A 253 -9.57 0.61 -1.56
CA ARG A 253 -9.73 0.48 -0.11
C ARG A 253 -9.03 1.57 0.69
N GLY A 254 -8.21 2.45 0.11
CA GLY A 254 -7.63 3.58 0.83
C GLY A 254 -8.69 4.43 1.52
N ARG A 255 -8.39 4.97 2.71
CA ARG A 255 -9.34 5.81 3.43
C ARG A 255 -9.51 7.16 2.74
N GLY A 256 -10.75 7.48 2.37
CA GLY A 256 -11.03 8.74 1.70
C GLY A 256 -10.72 8.73 0.20
N ALA A 257 -10.95 9.89 -0.40
CA ALA A 257 -10.77 10.31 -1.78
C ALA A 257 -9.94 9.41 -2.71
N SER A 258 -10.47 9.13 -3.90
CA SER A 258 -9.78 8.42 -4.99
C SER A 258 -8.47 9.09 -5.40
N ALA A 259 -8.32 10.39 -5.13
CA ALA A 259 -7.11 11.18 -5.27
C ALA A 259 -5.81 10.48 -4.81
N ILE A 260 -5.85 9.73 -3.70
CA ILE A 260 -4.64 9.11 -3.12
C ILE A 260 -4.16 7.91 -3.95
N LYS A 261 -5.10 7.11 -4.49
CA LYS A 261 -4.77 6.08 -5.48
C LYS A 261 -4.48 6.70 -6.85
N ASP A 262 -5.01 7.88 -7.15
CA ASP A 262 -4.90 8.50 -8.47
C ASP A 262 -3.58 9.26 -8.66
N GLY A 263 -3.08 9.94 -7.62
CA GLY A 263 -1.77 10.59 -7.63
C GLY A 263 -0.61 9.70 -7.17
N GLY A 264 -0.87 8.60 -6.44
CA GLY A 264 0.14 7.60 -6.10
C GLY A 264 0.50 6.72 -7.30
N ARG A 265 1.77 6.70 -7.72
CA ARG A 265 2.20 5.88 -8.88
C ARG A 265 2.47 4.41 -8.52
N LEU A 266 2.72 4.14 -7.24
CA LEU A 266 3.10 2.83 -6.69
C LEU A 266 2.25 2.51 -5.46
N VAL A 267 1.04 2.01 -5.67
CA VAL A 267 0.10 1.72 -4.59
C VAL A 267 0.00 0.22 -4.37
N TYR A 268 0.25 -0.19 -3.14
CA TYR A 268 0.20 -1.56 -2.68
C TYR A 268 -0.87 -1.74 -1.61
N THR A 269 -1.43 -2.95 -1.51
CA THR A 269 -2.29 -3.33 -0.40
C THR A 269 -1.59 -4.35 0.47
N LEU A 270 -1.78 -4.27 1.80
CA LEU A 270 -1.39 -5.32 2.75
C LEU A 270 -2.65 -5.92 3.38
N THR A 271 -2.82 -7.23 3.26
CA THR A 271 -3.97 -7.96 3.83
C THR A 271 -3.51 -9.18 4.62
N THR A 272 -4.25 -9.55 5.67
CA THR A 272 -4.02 -10.83 6.37
C THR A 272 -4.49 -12.00 5.52
N MET A 273 -3.89 -13.17 5.74
CA MET A 273 -4.31 -14.42 5.11
C MET A 273 -5.80 -14.71 5.40
N SER A 274 -6.55 -14.95 4.33
CA SER A 274 -7.94 -15.38 4.42
C SER A 274 -8.05 -16.82 4.95
N GLU A 275 -9.24 -17.22 5.38
CA GLU A 275 -9.47 -18.60 5.86
C GLU A 275 -9.30 -19.61 4.72
N ASP A 276 -9.73 -19.25 3.52
CA ASP A 276 -9.54 -20.04 2.31
C ASP A 276 -8.07 -20.25 1.95
N GLU A 277 -7.26 -19.20 2.08
CA GLU A 277 -5.82 -19.28 1.86
C GLU A 277 -5.13 -20.09 2.96
N ALA A 278 -5.52 -19.92 4.22
CA ALA A 278 -4.96 -20.68 5.33
C ALA A 278 -5.19 -22.19 5.13
N GLU A 279 -6.41 -22.59 4.76
CA GLU A 279 -6.73 -23.97 4.40
C GLU A 279 -5.90 -24.45 3.19
N ARG A 280 -5.79 -23.60 2.15
CA ARG A 280 -5.02 -23.94 0.94
C ARG A 280 -3.56 -24.19 1.26
N PHE A 281 -2.96 -23.33 2.07
CA PHE A 281 -1.53 -23.35 2.39
C PHE A 281 -1.18 -24.22 3.60
N GLY A 282 -2.17 -24.80 4.26
CA GLY A 282 -1.96 -25.66 5.44
C GLY A 282 -1.54 -24.88 6.68
N VAL A 283 -1.93 -23.61 6.76
CA VAL A 283 -1.69 -22.74 7.91
C VAL A 283 -2.86 -22.91 8.89
N PRO A 284 -2.62 -23.17 10.19
CA PRO A 284 -3.69 -23.21 11.19
C PRO A 284 -4.51 -21.91 11.17
N LEU A 285 -5.83 -22.01 11.26
CA LEU A 285 -6.71 -20.83 11.24
C LEU A 285 -6.38 -19.81 12.34
N ALA A 286 -5.87 -20.28 13.50
CA ALA A 286 -5.41 -19.43 14.58
C ALA A 286 -4.18 -18.58 14.20
N ASP A 287 -3.31 -19.11 13.34
CA ASP A 287 -2.05 -18.49 12.94
C ASP A 287 -2.17 -17.64 11.69
N ARG A 288 -3.28 -17.75 10.93
CA ARG A 288 -3.45 -17.07 9.63
C ARG A 288 -3.17 -15.55 9.69
N ARG A 289 -3.50 -14.90 10.80
CA ARG A 289 -3.29 -13.46 10.99
C ARG A 289 -1.81 -13.07 11.14
N LEU A 290 -0.93 -14.04 11.38
CA LEU A 290 0.52 -13.87 11.34
C LEU A 290 1.04 -13.83 9.91
N TYR A 291 0.26 -14.19 8.90
CA TYR A 291 0.70 -14.16 7.52
C TYR A 291 0.00 -13.03 6.78
N VAL A 292 0.79 -12.19 6.15
CA VAL A 292 0.33 -10.99 5.45
C VAL A 292 0.84 -10.97 4.03
N ARG A 293 0.01 -10.46 3.14
CA ARG A 293 0.25 -10.47 1.71
C ARG A 293 0.27 -9.06 1.19
N MET A 294 1.34 -8.71 0.47
CA MET A 294 1.48 -7.47 -0.26
C MET A 294 1.18 -7.70 -1.75
N ASP A 295 0.17 -7.01 -2.24
CA ASP A 295 -0.27 -7.06 -3.64
C ASP A 295 -0.08 -5.70 -4.31
N SER A 296 0.22 -5.71 -5.61
CA SER A 296 0.16 -4.50 -6.42
C SER A 296 -1.30 -4.10 -6.57
N GLY A 297 -1.70 -2.99 -5.95
CA GLY A 297 -3.05 -2.45 -6.11
C GLY A 297 -3.17 -1.62 -7.38
N LYS A 298 -2.24 -0.67 -7.54
CA LYS A 298 -2.10 0.15 -8.74
C LYS A 298 -0.63 0.46 -8.98
N VAL A 299 -0.04 -0.24 -9.94
CA VAL A 299 1.34 -0.03 -10.41
C VAL A 299 1.25 0.26 -11.90
N ASN A 300 1.20 1.54 -12.26
CA ASN A 300 0.92 1.98 -13.64
C ASN A 300 2.12 1.87 -14.60
N ILE A 301 3.26 1.38 -14.13
CA ILE A 301 4.54 1.46 -14.86
C ILE A 301 5.25 0.11 -15.03
N THR A 302 4.65 -0.98 -14.54
CA THR A 302 5.17 -2.34 -14.67
C THR A 302 3.97 -3.28 -14.73
N PRO A 303 3.98 -4.34 -15.56
CA PRO A 303 2.94 -5.36 -15.54
C PRO A 303 2.68 -5.87 -14.11
N PRO A 304 1.44 -6.16 -13.72
CA PRO A 304 1.15 -6.71 -12.39
C PRO A 304 2.03 -7.92 -12.11
N ALA A 305 2.67 -7.95 -10.94
CA ALA A 305 3.42 -9.14 -10.52
C ALA A 305 2.44 -10.33 -10.46
N THR A 306 2.78 -11.43 -11.14
CA THR A 306 1.93 -12.63 -11.26
C THR A 306 1.76 -13.40 -9.94
N ALA A 307 2.61 -13.14 -8.94
CA ALA A 307 2.54 -13.73 -7.61
C ALA A 307 2.56 -12.65 -6.52
N ALA A 308 1.62 -12.76 -5.58
CA ALA A 308 1.58 -11.89 -4.40
C ALA A 308 2.77 -12.18 -3.48
N LYS A 309 3.35 -11.13 -2.89
CA LYS A 309 4.48 -11.27 -1.95
C LYS A 309 3.94 -11.54 -0.55
N TRP A 310 4.38 -12.60 0.08
CA TRP A 310 3.94 -12.95 1.42
C TRP A 310 5.03 -12.73 2.46
N PHE A 311 4.57 -12.42 3.66
CA PHE A 311 5.40 -12.21 4.83
C PHE A 311 4.77 -12.90 6.04
N LYS A 312 5.61 -13.41 6.92
CA LYS A 312 5.22 -13.85 8.25
C LYS A 312 5.60 -12.78 9.27
N LEU A 313 4.66 -12.44 10.14
CA LEU A 313 4.83 -11.56 11.28
C LEU A 313 5.47 -12.36 12.41
N THR A 314 6.66 -11.92 12.84
CA THR A 314 7.45 -12.60 13.88
C THR A 314 7.61 -11.69 15.08
N SER A 315 7.39 -12.24 16.27
CA SER A 315 7.56 -11.53 17.55
C SER A 315 9.00 -11.66 18.03
N VAL A 316 9.62 -10.54 18.41
CA VAL A 316 11.03 -10.46 18.80
C VAL A 316 11.13 -9.92 20.21
N ALA A 317 11.81 -10.65 21.09
CA ALA A 317 12.14 -10.18 22.43
C ALA A 317 13.24 -9.11 22.35
N LEU A 318 13.01 -7.95 22.97
CA LEU A 318 14.00 -6.86 22.98
C LEU A 318 15.08 -6.99 24.07
N GLY A 319 14.89 -7.91 25.03
CA GLY A 319 15.84 -8.10 26.13
C GLY A 319 15.97 -6.87 27.05
N ASN A 320 14.97 -5.99 27.06
CA ASN A 320 14.94 -4.75 27.84
C ASN A 320 14.16 -4.90 29.16
N GLY A 321 14.09 -6.12 29.69
CA GLY A 321 13.44 -6.40 30.96
C GLY A 321 14.14 -5.72 32.15
N ASN A 322 13.38 -5.49 33.21
CA ASN A 322 13.87 -4.94 34.48
C ASN A 322 13.05 -5.52 35.66
N ASP A 323 13.36 -5.11 36.88
CA ASP A 323 12.70 -5.64 38.10
C ASP A 323 11.17 -5.51 38.08
N LEU A 324 10.63 -4.44 37.47
CA LEU A 324 9.18 -4.23 37.35
C LEU A 324 8.58 -4.95 36.13
N TYR A 325 9.36 -5.12 35.07
CA TYR A 325 8.94 -5.73 33.80
C TYR A 325 9.94 -6.83 33.40
N PRO A 326 9.95 -7.99 34.09
CA PRO A 326 11.02 -8.98 33.93
C PRO A 326 11.06 -9.63 32.54
N ALA A 327 9.91 -9.73 31.86
CA ALA A 327 9.83 -10.27 30.50
C ALA A 327 10.30 -9.28 29.42
N GLY A 328 10.42 -7.99 29.75
CA GLY A 328 10.66 -6.93 28.78
C GLY A 328 9.56 -6.84 27.71
N ASP A 329 9.92 -6.23 26.59
CA ASP A 329 9.02 -6.01 25.46
C ASP A 329 9.21 -7.07 24.37
N TYR A 330 8.10 -7.44 23.76
CA TYR A 330 8.04 -8.24 22.54
C TYR A 330 7.45 -7.39 21.43
N VAL A 331 8.17 -7.27 20.31
CA VAL A 331 7.78 -6.37 19.23
C VAL A 331 7.84 -7.10 17.90
N GLN A 332 6.83 -6.86 17.08
CA GLN A 332 6.64 -7.54 15.82
C GLN A 332 7.55 -6.95 14.73
N THR A 333 8.14 -7.84 13.92
CA THR A 333 8.78 -7.56 12.63
C THR A 333 8.23 -8.51 11.57
N VAL A 334 8.76 -8.47 10.35
CA VAL A 334 8.37 -9.37 9.25
C VAL A 334 9.54 -10.18 8.72
N GLU A 335 9.25 -11.35 8.16
CA GLU A 335 10.17 -12.11 7.32
C GLU A 335 9.46 -12.59 6.05
N PRO A 336 10.18 -12.75 4.91
CA PRO A 336 9.59 -13.32 3.71
C PRO A 336 9.03 -14.72 4.00
N TRP A 337 7.82 -14.98 3.49
CA TRP A 337 7.24 -16.31 3.50
C TRP A 337 6.87 -16.70 2.08
N ALA A 338 7.18 -17.93 1.69
CA ALA A 338 6.77 -18.47 0.41
C ALA A 338 5.52 -19.32 0.62
N ALA A 339 4.45 -18.99 -0.10
CA ALA A 339 3.27 -19.85 -0.13
C ALA A 339 3.64 -21.20 -0.75
N PRO A 340 3.27 -22.34 -0.13
CA PRO A 340 3.56 -23.66 -0.70
C PRO A 340 2.91 -23.78 -2.09
N GLY A 341 3.71 -24.10 -3.10
CA GLY A 341 3.20 -24.24 -4.46
C GLY A 341 2.30 -25.47 -4.59
N THR A 342 1.10 -25.34 -5.18
CA THR A 342 0.22 -26.50 -5.46
C THR A 342 0.97 -27.57 -6.26
N TRP A 343 1.86 -27.17 -7.18
CA TRP A 343 2.68 -28.07 -8.02
C TRP A 343 4.06 -28.39 -7.46
N GLU A 344 4.47 -27.73 -6.37
CA GLU A 344 5.80 -27.92 -5.79
C GLU A 344 5.98 -29.37 -5.31
N GLY A 345 7.10 -29.99 -5.68
CA GLY A 345 7.41 -31.37 -5.35
C GLY A 345 6.64 -32.44 -6.15
N LEU A 346 5.83 -32.07 -7.15
CA LEU A 346 5.25 -33.02 -8.10
C LEU A 346 6.18 -33.21 -9.30
N THR A 347 7.03 -34.23 -9.23
CA THR A 347 7.82 -34.67 -10.39
C THR A 347 6.94 -35.45 -11.38
N ASP A 348 7.33 -35.52 -12.65
CA ASP A 348 6.61 -36.30 -13.67
C ASP A 348 6.44 -37.78 -13.25
N ASP A 349 7.44 -38.37 -12.60
CA ASP A 349 7.36 -39.72 -12.03
C ASP A 349 6.26 -39.83 -10.97
N LEU A 350 6.22 -38.89 -10.02
CA LEU A 350 5.24 -38.90 -8.94
C LEU A 350 3.82 -38.68 -9.50
N VAL A 351 3.67 -37.76 -10.46
CA VAL A 351 2.41 -37.54 -11.17
C VAL A 351 1.97 -38.81 -11.88
N ASN A 352 2.85 -39.48 -12.62
CA ASN A 352 2.52 -40.71 -13.30
C ASN A 352 2.13 -41.84 -12.36
N ARG A 353 2.78 -41.98 -11.19
CA ARG A 353 2.39 -42.95 -10.16
C ARG A 353 1.00 -42.66 -9.59
N ILE A 354 0.69 -41.38 -9.32
CA ILE A 354 -0.64 -40.97 -8.86
C ILE A 354 -1.70 -41.31 -9.91
N LEU A 355 -1.46 -40.95 -11.17
CA LEU A 355 -2.39 -41.24 -12.27
C LEU A 355 -2.62 -42.75 -12.43
N THR A 356 -1.56 -43.55 -12.36
CA THR A 356 -1.67 -45.02 -12.41
C THR A 356 -2.50 -45.57 -11.26
N ASP A 357 -2.34 -45.07 -10.04
CA ASP A 357 -3.17 -45.47 -8.90
C ASP A 357 -4.64 -45.06 -9.08
N ILE A 358 -4.91 -43.87 -9.66
CA ILE A 358 -6.27 -43.43 -9.96
C ILE A 358 -6.91 -44.33 -11.03
N ASP A 359 -6.18 -44.62 -12.11
CA ASP A 359 -6.66 -45.43 -13.23
C ASP A 359 -6.79 -46.92 -12.90
N ALA A 360 -6.03 -47.43 -11.94
CA ALA A 360 -6.22 -48.79 -11.43
C ALA A 360 -7.60 -48.97 -10.75
N GLY A 361 -8.18 -47.89 -10.24
CA GLY A 361 -9.44 -47.94 -9.48
C GLY A 361 -9.26 -48.53 -8.07
N MET A 362 -10.39 -48.75 -7.40
CA MET A 362 -10.43 -49.26 -6.03
C MET A 362 -10.49 -50.81 -6.02
N PRO A 363 -10.04 -51.49 -4.94
CA PRO A 363 -10.03 -52.95 -4.86
C PRO A 363 -11.40 -53.63 -4.99
N ASP A 364 -12.47 -52.90 -4.68
CA ASP A 364 -13.87 -53.36 -4.80
C ASP A 364 -14.45 -53.14 -6.22
N GLY A 365 -13.63 -52.66 -7.15
CA GLY A 365 -14.02 -52.35 -8.53
C GLY A 365 -14.74 -51.01 -8.68
N GLU A 366 -14.84 -50.18 -7.64
CA GLU A 366 -15.28 -48.79 -7.79
C GLU A 366 -14.18 -47.94 -8.46
N ARG A 367 -14.60 -46.88 -9.15
CA ARG A 367 -13.72 -45.85 -9.71
C ARG A 367 -13.69 -44.62 -8.81
N TYR A 368 -12.54 -43.94 -8.76
CA TYR A 368 -12.39 -42.67 -8.07
C TYR A 368 -13.24 -41.56 -8.71
N SER A 369 -13.52 -40.50 -7.96
CA SER A 369 -14.35 -39.36 -8.35
C SER A 369 -13.73 -38.05 -7.87
N ASP A 370 -13.89 -37.00 -8.68
CA ASP A 370 -13.51 -35.61 -8.38
C ASP A 370 -14.64 -34.84 -7.67
N ALA A 371 -15.81 -35.44 -7.49
CA ALA A 371 -16.96 -34.79 -6.89
C ALA A 371 -16.66 -34.30 -5.46
N GLY A 372 -17.05 -33.06 -5.14
CA GLY A 372 -16.81 -32.44 -3.84
C GLY A 372 -17.31 -33.28 -2.65
N ALA A 373 -18.49 -33.90 -2.81
CA ALA A 373 -19.14 -34.73 -1.81
C ALA A 373 -18.63 -36.19 -1.75
N ALA A 374 -17.67 -36.59 -2.60
CA ALA A 374 -17.11 -37.93 -2.56
C ALA A 374 -16.34 -38.16 -1.25
N THR A 375 -16.64 -39.27 -0.57
CA THR A 375 -15.98 -39.64 0.68
C THR A 375 -14.91 -40.70 0.45
N THR A 376 -15.29 -41.97 0.32
CA THR A 376 -14.36 -43.09 0.12
C THR A 376 -13.69 -43.04 -1.25
N ARG A 377 -14.45 -42.71 -2.28
CA ARG A 377 -14.02 -42.66 -3.69
C ARG A 377 -13.31 -41.36 -4.09
N ALA A 378 -12.96 -40.49 -3.15
CA ALA A 378 -12.44 -39.16 -3.48
C ALA A 378 -11.01 -39.24 -4.04
N ALA A 379 -10.83 -38.83 -5.30
CA ALA A 379 -9.56 -38.96 -6.02
C ALA A 379 -8.42 -38.15 -5.38
N TRP A 380 -8.74 -37.04 -4.73
CA TRP A 380 -7.76 -36.22 -4.02
C TRP A 380 -7.02 -36.99 -2.92
N LYS A 381 -7.64 -38.03 -2.32
CA LYS A 381 -6.98 -38.89 -1.32
C LYS A 381 -5.84 -39.71 -1.92
N VAL A 382 -5.94 -40.06 -3.21
CA VAL A 382 -4.85 -40.73 -3.94
C VAL A 382 -3.68 -39.78 -4.13
N VAL A 383 -3.95 -38.52 -4.52
CA VAL A 383 -2.92 -37.48 -4.60
C VAL A 383 -2.24 -37.32 -3.24
N GLN A 384 -3.01 -37.21 -2.15
CA GLN A 384 -2.46 -37.03 -0.82
C GLN A 384 -1.66 -38.23 -0.31
N LYS A 385 -2.07 -39.47 -0.65
CA LYS A 385 -1.31 -40.69 -0.35
C LYS A 385 0.12 -40.63 -0.88
N HIS A 386 0.30 -40.11 -2.11
CA HIS A 386 1.60 -39.99 -2.75
C HIS A 386 2.34 -38.69 -2.40
N ALA A 387 1.60 -37.62 -2.12
CA ALA A 387 2.11 -36.30 -1.79
C ALA A 387 1.63 -35.87 -0.39
N ALA A 388 2.06 -36.58 0.65
CA ALA A 388 1.57 -36.44 2.03
C ALA A 388 1.71 -35.03 2.63
N LYS A 389 2.61 -34.20 2.10
CA LYS A 389 2.79 -32.81 2.53
C LYS A 389 1.74 -31.85 1.95
N LYS A 390 0.94 -32.29 0.96
CA LYS A 390 -0.08 -31.45 0.33
C LYS A 390 -1.38 -31.46 1.14
N THR A 391 -2.00 -30.29 1.22
CA THR A 391 -3.31 -30.13 1.87
C THR A 391 -4.39 -30.82 1.05
N GLU A 392 -5.54 -31.12 1.67
CA GLU A 392 -6.72 -31.61 0.95
C GLU A 392 -7.10 -30.65 -0.19
N LYS A 393 -7.08 -29.34 0.06
CA LYS A 393 -7.43 -28.31 -0.93
C LYS A 393 -6.47 -28.28 -2.11
N GLN A 394 -5.16 -28.41 -1.87
CA GLN A 394 -4.17 -28.55 -2.95
C GLN A 394 -4.40 -29.83 -3.76
N CYS A 395 -4.65 -30.96 -3.09
CA CYS A 395 -4.92 -32.23 -3.75
C CYS A 395 -6.19 -32.18 -4.63
N ARG A 396 -7.25 -31.52 -4.13
CA ARG A 396 -8.48 -31.28 -4.91
C ARG A 396 -8.24 -30.36 -6.10
N GLU A 397 -7.45 -29.30 -5.93
CA GLU A 397 -7.05 -28.38 -7.01
C GLU A 397 -6.29 -29.12 -8.13
N ILE A 398 -5.35 -30.00 -7.77
CA ILE A 398 -4.59 -30.83 -8.72
C ILE A 398 -5.54 -31.72 -9.54
N VAL A 399 -6.44 -32.45 -8.88
CA VAL A 399 -7.42 -33.31 -9.58
C VAL A 399 -8.32 -32.48 -10.49
N ALA A 400 -8.83 -31.35 -10.01
CA ALA A 400 -9.70 -30.48 -10.79
C ALA A 400 -9.01 -29.96 -12.06
N ILE A 401 -7.72 -29.61 -11.98
CA ILE A 401 -6.94 -29.19 -13.14
C ILE A 401 -6.73 -30.37 -14.10
N TRP A 402 -6.39 -31.57 -13.61
CA TRP A 402 -6.26 -32.74 -14.48
C TRP A 402 -7.57 -33.11 -15.19
N VAL A 403 -8.71 -32.95 -14.53
CA VAL A 403 -10.03 -33.11 -15.18
C VAL A 403 -10.27 -32.04 -16.23
N LYS A 404 -9.99 -30.77 -15.90
CA LYS A 404 -10.17 -29.63 -16.81
C LYS A 404 -9.31 -29.75 -18.08
N GLU A 405 -8.05 -30.15 -17.94
CA GLU A 405 -7.12 -30.34 -19.06
C GLU A 405 -7.37 -31.68 -19.80
N GLY A 406 -8.32 -32.47 -19.31
CA GLY A 406 -8.69 -33.78 -19.86
C GLY A 406 -7.60 -34.83 -19.75
N LEU A 407 -6.70 -34.71 -18.76
CA LEU A 407 -5.78 -35.77 -18.34
C LEU A 407 -6.52 -36.84 -17.51
N LEU A 408 -7.53 -36.41 -16.76
CA LEU A 408 -8.53 -37.29 -16.15
C LEU A 408 -9.86 -37.11 -16.87
N LEU A 409 -10.42 -38.21 -17.38
CA LEU A 409 -11.70 -38.26 -18.07
C LEU A 409 -12.77 -38.79 -17.13
N LYS A 410 -13.97 -38.22 -17.25
CA LYS A 410 -15.17 -38.67 -16.55
C LYS A 410 -15.92 -39.64 -17.45
N GLU A 411 -15.95 -40.91 -17.05
CA GLU A 411 -16.62 -41.95 -17.83
C GLU A 411 -17.66 -42.67 -16.98
N THR A 412 -18.75 -43.09 -17.63
CA THR A 412 -19.79 -43.88 -16.98
C THR A 412 -19.36 -45.34 -16.94
N TYR A 413 -19.42 -45.95 -15.75
CA TYR A 413 -19.19 -47.37 -15.55
C TYR A 413 -20.31 -47.99 -14.71
N HIS A 414 -20.53 -49.29 -14.88
CA HIS A 414 -21.47 -50.03 -14.04
C HIS A 414 -20.80 -50.40 -12.71
N SER A 415 -21.22 -49.75 -11.62
CA SER A 415 -20.62 -49.94 -10.30
C SER A 415 -20.95 -51.33 -9.74
N PRO A 416 -19.93 -52.17 -9.43
CA PRO A 416 -20.17 -53.51 -8.89
C PRO A 416 -20.71 -53.48 -7.46
N VAL A 417 -20.39 -52.43 -6.68
CA VAL A 417 -20.84 -52.28 -5.28
C VAL A 417 -22.26 -51.72 -5.23
N ALA A 418 -22.56 -50.68 -6.00
CA ALA A 418 -23.87 -50.02 -5.99
C ALA A 418 -24.87 -50.58 -7.00
N ARG A 419 -24.43 -51.47 -7.90
CA ARG A 419 -25.24 -52.13 -8.95
C ARG A 419 -26.02 -51.15 -9.82
N LYS A 420 -25.41 -50.01 -10.13
CA LYS A 420 -25.97 -48.95 -10.99
C LYS A 420 -24.87 -48.21 -11.73
N ASP A 421 -25.24 -47.54 -12.79
CA ASP A 421 -24.30 -46.71 -13.53
C ASP A 421 -23.90 -45.49 -12.70
N ARG A 422 -22.59 -45.21 -12.71
CA ARG A 422 -21.97 -44.09 -12.00
C ARG A 422 -20.88 -43.49 -12.86
N GLU A 423 -20.58 -42.23 -12.61
CA GLU A 423 -19.38 -41.59 -13.15
C GLU A 423 -18.15 -41.98 -12.32
N GLY A 424 -17.04 -42.23 -13.02
CA GLY A 424 -15.73 -42.54 -12.48
C GLY A 424 -14.63 -41.87 -13.29
N LEU A 425 -13.47 -41.68 -12.67
CA LEU A 425 -12.29 -41.11 -13.33
C LEU A 425 -11.47 -42.20 -14.01
N HIS A 426 -11.02 -41.89 -15.21
CA HIS A 426 -10.06 -42.65 -16.03
C HIS A 426 -8.93 -41.73 -16.50
N VAL A 427 -7.74 -42.28 -16.75
CA VAL A 427 -6.60 -41.50 -17.23
C VAL A 427 -6.53 -41.51 -18.75
N ASP A 428 -6.33 -40.34 -19.36
CA ASP A 428 -5.90 -40.23 -20.74
C ASP A 428 -4.39 -40.48 -20.83
N ASP A 429 -4.02 -41.71 -21.20
CA ASP A 429 -2.63 -42.15 -21.28
C ASP A 429 -1.77 -41.39 -22.29
N MET A 430 -2.39 -40.69 -23.25
CA MET A 430 -1.71 -39.86 -24.26
C MET A 430 -1.27 -38.51 -23.70
N LYS A 431 -1.87 -38.05 -22.60
CA LYS A 431 -1.57 -36.76 -21.96
C LYS A 431 -0.66 -36.88 -20.74
N ARG A 432 -0.17 -38.08 -20.43
CA ARG A 432 0.75 -38.29 -19.31
C ARG A 432 2.02 -37.44 -19.47
N PRO A 433 2.46 -36.74 -18.42
CA PRO A 433 3.68 -35.93 -18.48
C PRO A 433 4.89 -36.82 -18.74
N GLY A 434 5.84 -36.31 -19.52
CA GLY A 434 7.08 -37.01 -19.88
C GLY A 434 6.96 -38.05 -20.99
N LYS A 435 5.76 -38.37 -21.50
CA LYS A 435 5.61 -39.11 -22.75
C LYS A 435 5.75 -38.14 -23.92
N VAL A 436 6.89 -38.21 -24.62
CA VAL A 436 7.05 -37.56 -25.93
C VAL A 436 6.20 -38.34 -26.92
N THR A 437 5.17 -37.72 -27.46
CA THR A 437 4.51 -38.19 -28.70
C THR A 437 5.37 -37.90 -29.91
#